data_AF-A0A059CMG0-F1
#
_entry.id   AF-A0A059CMG0-F1
#
_cell.length_a   1.000
_cell.length_b   1.000
_cell.length_c   1.000
_cell.angle_alpha   90.00
_cell.angle_beta   90.00
_cell.angle_gamma   90.00
#
_symmetry.space_group_name_H-M   'P 1'
#
loop_
_entity.id
_entity.type
_entity.pdbx_description
1 polymer ?
#
loop_
_entity_poly.entity_id
_entity_poly.type
_entity_poly.pdbx_seq_one_letter_code
_entity_poly.pdbx_strand_id
1 'polypeptide(L)'
;MGHALITLRSERAKRQKRGCQCQPPPSSLYGRVHALRNRRQKLAFLRAEIALRVPRHRSLTPLPPRKSRRWSSRRFPGGCRMALDSSPSNGGGADASLQSICYERGSLRLLDQRKLPLETVYLDIKDATDGWHAIKDMVVRGAPAIAIAAALSLAVEVYHLDAFSGTAVEAASFLIGKLDYLVSSRPTAVNLSDAATKLKEVISDAAATASEAKSIFQAYTEAAEVMLKDDVASNKAIGGYGASFLKLNQKKSKGLSVLTHCNTGSLATAGYGTALGVIRALHTEGALERAYCTETRPFNQGSRLTAFELVHERIPATLLADSAAAALVKEGRVDAVIVGADRVAANGDTANKIGTYSLALCARHHNIPFYVAAPLTSVDLSLSSGQDIVIEERSAKELLNSRGGLGEQVAASGISVWNPAFDVTPANLIAGIITEKGVVTKKGSDAFDMKAFALQLDGKS
;
A
#
# COMPACT_ATOMS: atom_id res chain seq x y z
N MET A 1 -3.45 -21.27 -54.34
CA MET A 1 -3.92 -21.52 -55.72
C MET A 1 -5.40 -21.85 -55.63
N GLY A 2 -6.27 -20.83 -55.71
CA GLY A 2 -7.21 -20.62 -56.84
C GLY A 2 -8.60 -21.10 -56.40
N HIS A 3 -9.73 -20.40 -56.48
CA HIS A 3 -10.25 -19.40 -57.42
C HIS A 3 -11.37 -18.56 -56.74
N ALA A 4 -11.49 -17.31 -57.21
CA ALA A 4 -12.67 -16.45 -57.42
C ALA A 4 -13.84 -16.40 -56.39
N LEU A 5 -14.12 -15.26 -55.74
CA LEU A 5 -14.94 -14.11 -56.20
C LEU A 5 -16.43 -14.45 -56.44
N ILE A 6 -17.33 -13.83 -55.67
CA ILE A 6 -18.47 -13.01 -56.13
C ILE A 6 -19.12 -12.28 -54.93
N THR A 7 -19.23 -10.97 -55.10
CA THR A 7 -19.91 -9.93 -54.33
C THR A 7 -21.44 -10.06 -54.44
N LEU A 8 -22.21 -9.69 -53.41
CA LEU A 8 -23.55 -9.07 -53.58
C LEU A 8 -23.97 -8.27 -52.34
N ARG A 9 -24.25 -6.98 -52.55
CA ARG A 9 -24.98 -6.05 -51.66
C ARG A 9 -26.49 -6.27 -51.82
N SER A 10 -27.28 -6.01 -50.78
CA SER A 10 -28.61 -5.39 -50.94
C SER A 10 -29.06 -4.61 -49.70
N GLU A 11 -29.28 -3.31 -49.92
CA GLU A 11 -29.98 -2.36 -49.05
C GLU A 11 -31.52 -2.51 -49.08
N ARG A 12 -32.19 -1.74 -48.20
CA ARG A 12 -33.59 -1.22 -48.24
C ARG A 12 -34.70 -2.18 -47.76
N ALA A 13 -35.77 -1.75 -47.07
CA ALA A 13 -36.31 -0.42 -46.78
C ALA A 13 -37.30 -0.39 -45.59
N LYS A 14 -37.49 0.83 -45.08
CA LYS A 14 -38.56 1.35 -44.19
C LYS A 14 -39.98 1.25 -44.78
N ARG A 15 -41.00 1.13 -43.90
CA ARG A 15 -42.25 1.95 -43.81
C ARG A 15 -43.21 1.29 -42.80
N GLN A 16 -43.62 1.89 -41.67
CA GLN A 16 -44.43 3.10 -41.42
C GLN A 16 -45.95 2.88 -41.55
N LYS A 17 -46.68 3.00 -40.42
CA LYS A 17 -48.04 3.55 -40.18
C LYS A 17 -48.43 3.20 -38.73
N ARG A 18 -49.15 3.96 -37.91
CA ARG A 18 -49.63 5.36 -37.80
C ARG A 18 -50.46 5.35 -36.50
N GLY A 19 -50.42 6.39 -35.66
CA GLY A 19 -51.42 6.53 -34.58
C GLY A 19 -50.98 7.34 -33.35
N CYS A 20 -50.85 8.66 -33.49
CA CYS A 20 -51.19 9.63 -32.42
C CYS A 20 -52.71 9.87 -32.51
N GLN A 21 -53.52 10.32 -31.54
CA GLN A 21 -53.40 11.16 -30.33
C GLN A 21 -54.84 11.16 -29.72
N CYS A 22 -55.11 11.16 -28.40
CA CYS A 22 -55.29 12.35 -27.53
C CYS A 22 -55.97 11.94 -26.19
N GLN A 23 -55.81 12.81 -25.18
CA GLN A 23 -56.00 12.68 -23.72
C GLN A 23 -57.45 12.60 -23.18
N PRO A 24 -57.64 12.51 -21.85
CA PRO A 24 -57.84 13.73 -21.03
C PRO A 24 -57.18 13.74 -19.61
N PRO A 25 -57.01 14.92 -18.98
CA PRO A 25 -56.96 15.13 -17.51
C PRO A 25 -58.17 16.01 -17.03
N PRO A 26 -58.30 16.57 -15.80
CA PRO A 26 -57.75 16.33 -14.44
C PRO A 26 -58.82 16.33 -13.28
N SER A 27 -58.35 16.30 -12.00
CA SER A 27 -59.01 16.79 -10.75
C SER A 27 -60.14 15.92 -10.13
N SER A 28 -60.52 15.92 -8.84
CA SER A 28 -60.13 16.52 -7.55
C SER A 28 -60.87 15.76 -6.41
N LEU A 29 -60.42 15.93 -5.15
CA LEU A 29 -61.12 15.68 -3.87
C LEU A 29 -62.26 14.63 -3.80
N TYR A 30 -62.04 13.51 -3.07
CA TYR A 30 -62.94 13.00 -2.00
C TYR A 30 -62.33 11.73 -1.39
N GLY A 31 -62.07 11.71 -0.09
CA GLY A 31 -61.51 10.53 0.58
C GLY A 31 -60.97 10.80 1.98
N ARG A 32 -61.72 11.54 2.81
CA ARG A 32 -61.60 11.43 4.27
C ARG A 32 -62.05 10.03 4.69
N VAL A 33 -61.55 9.59 5.85
CA VAL A 33 -61.82 8.33 6.58
C VAL A 33 -60.89 7.17 6.20
N HIS A 34 -59.68 7.17 6.79
CA HIS A 34 -59.20 6.06 7.64
C HIS A 34 -57.82 6.40 8.21
N ALA A 35 -57.83 7.23 9.26
CA ALA A 35 -56.73 7.32 10.21
C ALA A 35 -57.30 6.92 11.58
N LEU A 36 -56.45 6.29 12.39
CA LEU A 36 -56.59 6.11 13.85
C LEU A 36 -57.55 5.02 14.32
N ARG A 37 -57.05 3.78 14.44
CA ARG A 37 -57.31 2.93 15.61
C ARG A 37 -56.24 1.86 15.73
N ASN A 38 -55.80 1.63 16.96
CA ASN A 38 -54.87 0.59 17.43
C ASN A 38 -53.39 0.95 17.52
N ARG A 39 -53.10 2.03 18.26
CA ARG A 39 -52.03 2.01 19.28
C ARG A 39 -52.68 2.19 20.65
N ARG A 40 -52.23 1.36 21.61
CA ARG A 40 -52.56 1.31 23.05
C ARG A 40 -53.81 0.48 23.41
N GLN A 41 -53.60 -0.81 23.67
CA GLN A 41 -53.70 -1.39 25.04
C GLN A 41 -53.64 -2.94 24.99
N LYS A 42 -53.06 -3.52 26.05
CA LYS A 42 -52.97 -4.94 26.46
C LYS A 42 -51.84 -5.73 25.75
N LEU A 43 -50.69 -6.03 26.37
CA LEU A 43 -50.34 -6.22 27.79
C LEU A 43 -51.19 -7.32 28.46
N ALA A 44 -50.94 -8.56 28.03
CA ALA A 44 -51.11 -9.83 28.76
C ALA A 44 -50.65 -10.95 27.82
N PHE A 45 -50.07 -12.03 28.36
CA PHE A 45 -49.49 -13.21 27.68
C PHE A 45 -48.04 -13.08 27.18
N LEU A 46 -47.09 -13.14 28.11
CA LEU A 46 -46.22 -14.33 28.28
C LEU A 46 -45.42 -14.20 29.59
N ARG A 47 -46.03 -14.57 30.71
CA ARG A 47 -45.39 -14.79 32.03
C ARG A 47 -46.20 -15.83 32.80
N ALA A 48 -45.69 -17.06 32.82
CA ALA A 48 -45.95 -18.24 33.67
C ALA A 48 -45.51 -19.44 32.82
N GLU A 49 -44.75 -20.44 33.23
CA GLU A 49 -44.39 -20.95 34.55
C GLU A 49 -43.27 -21.99 34.29
N ILE A 50 -42.06 -21.80 34.81
CA ILE A 50 -41.18 -22.92 35.21
C ILE A 50 -40.46 -22.44 36.47
N ALA A 51 -41.08 -22.72 37.62
CA ALA A 51 -40.43 -22.70 38.92
C ALA A 51 -40.36 -24.15 39.41
N LEU A 52 -39.17 -24.54 39.89
CA LEU A 52 -38.88 -25.52 40.96
C LEU A 52 -37.65 -26.40 40.62
N ARG A 53 -36.46 -25.97 41.04
CA ARG A 53 -35.72 -26.55 42.19
C ARG A 53 -34.25 -26.12 42.17
N VAL A 54 -33.92 -25.28 43.14
CA VAL A 54 -32.57 -24.93 43.59
C VAL A 54 -32.15 -25.94 44.68
N PRO A 55 -30.91 -26.44 44.70
CA PRO A 55 -30.25 -26.85 45.94
C PRO A 55 -29.27 -25.76 46.38
N ARG A 56 -29.44 -25.26 47.62
CA ARG A 56 -28.50 -24.35 48.29
C ARG A 56 -27.36 -25.11 48.96
N HIS A 57 -26.20 -24.46 48.94
CA HIS A 57 -25.05 -24.52 49.85
C HIS A 57 -24.16 -25.77 49.91
N ARG A 58 -22.93 -25.59 49.38
CA ARG A 58 -21.70 -25.86 50.15
C ARG A 58 -20.77 -24.66 50.09
N SER A 59 -20.36 -24.21 51.27
CA SER A 59 -19.37 -23.18 51.55
C SER A 59 -17.99 -23.57 51.02
N LEU A 60 -17.41 -22.76 50.14
CA LEU A 60 -15.99 -22.84 49.80
C LEU A 60 -15.24 -21.81 50.64
N THR A 61 -14.34 -22.32 51.48
CA THR A 61 -13.38 -21.57 52.29
C THR A 61 -12.37 -20.83 51.39
N PRO A 62 -11.85 -19.67 51.80
CA PRO A 62 -10.84 -18.95 51.02
C PRO A 62 -9.48 -19.64 51.13
N LEU A 63 -8.84 -19.89 49.97
CA LEU A 63 -7.48 -20.41 49.88
C LEU A 63 -6.45 -19.34 50.34
N PRO A 64 -5.39 -19.72 51.08
CA PRO A 64 -4.37 -18.79 51.54
C PRO A 64 -3.43 -18.34 50.40
N PRO A 65 -2.72 -17.21 50.56
CA PRO A 65 -1.87 -16.65 49.50
C PRO A 65 -0.66 -17.54 49.23
N ARG A 66 -0.41 -17.87 47.96
CA ARG A 66 0.78 -18.61 47.53
C ARG A 66 2.02 -17.70 47.62
N LYS A 67 2.95 -18.12 48.47
CA LYS A 67 4.32 -17.59 48.58
C LYS A 67 5.06 -17.73 47.25
N SER A 68 5.79 -16.69 46.87
CA SER A 68 6.74 -16.64 45.77
C SER A 68 7.82 -17.72 45.94
N ARG A 69 7.94 -18.63 44.98
CA ARG A 69 9.10 -19.52 44.86
C ARG A 69 10.05 -18.96 43.82
N ARG A 70 11.19 -18.43 44.31
CA ARG A 70 12.42 -18.23 43.52
C ARG A 70 12.73 -19.51 42.75
N TRP A 71 12.87 -19.39 41.44
CA TRP A 71 13.51 -20.41 40.63
C TRP A 71 15.02 -20.17 40.65
N SER A 72 15.72 -21.03 41.37
CA SER A 72 17.17 -21.18 41.30
C SER A 72 17.55 -21.80 39.95
N SER A 73 18.50 -21.17 39.27
CA SER A 73 19.14 -21.65 38.05
C SER A 73 19.74 -23.04 38.22
N ARG A 74 19.31 -23.99 37.38
CA ARG A 74 20.07 -25.22 37.11
C ARG A 74 20.60 -25.14 35.68
N ARG A 75 21.93 -25.24 35.60
CA ARG A 75 22.74 -25.35 34.39
C ARG A 75 22.41 -26.65 33.66
N PHE A 76 22.25 -26.58 32.34
CA PHE A 76 22.48 -27.69 31.43
C PHE A 76 23.69 -27.33 30.54
N PRO A 77 24.65 -28.25 30.31
CA PRO A 77 25.79 -28.02 29.43
C PRO A 77 25.50 -28.52 28.00
N GLY A 78 26.13 -27.86 27.02
CA GLY A 78 26.09 -28.21 25.59
C GLY A 78 25.49 -27.05 24.78
N GLY A 79 26.23 -26.22 24.05
CA GLY A 79 27.51 -26.45 23.40
C GLY A 79 27.34 -26.37 21.89
N CYS A 80 26.95 -25.20 21.37
CA CYS A 80 27.10 -24.88 19.95
C CYS A 80 27.51 -23.40 19.86
N ARG A 81 28.82 -23.16 19.75
CA ARG A 81 29.42 -21.84 19.56
C ARG A 81 29.24 -21.46 18.09
N MET A 82 28.39 -20.49 17.79
CA MET A 82 28.53 -19.71 16.56
C MET A 82 29.48 -18.55 16.87
N ALA A 83 30.60 -18.51 16.16
CA ALA A 83 31.61 -17.48 16.26
C ALA A 83 31.01 -16.13 15.83
N LEU A 84 31.02 -15.17 16.75
CA LEU A 84 30.88 -13.75 16.45
C LEU A 84 32.30 -13.18 16.45
N ASP A 85 32.79 -12.86 15.26
CA ASP A 85 33.94 -12.01 15.00
C ASP A 85 33.54 -11.24 13.72
N SER A 86 33.70 -9.94 13.55
CA SER A 86 34.40 -8.90 14.30
C SER A 86 33.88 -7.56 13.75
N SER A 87 33.38 -6.68 14.61
CA SER A 87 32.93 -5.33 14.21
C SER A 87 34.13 -4.41 13.95
N PRO A 88 34.15 -3.58 12.89
CA PRO A 88 35.06 -2.45 12.86
C PRO A 88 34.46 -1.27 13.63
N SER A 89 35.17 -0.83 14.66
CA SER A 89 34.96 0.44 15.33
C SER A 89 35.65 1.58 14.57
N ASN A 90 34.87 2.54 14.05
CA ASN A 90 35.02 4.00 14.25
C ASN A 90 34.44 4.81 13.07
N GLY A 91 33.72 5.89 13.43
CA GLY A 91 33.82 7.18 12.74
C GLY A 91 32.66 7.60 11.84
N GLY A 92 31.89 8.59 12.31
CA GLY A 92 31.11 9.48 11.45
C GLY A 92 29.63 9.14 11.31
N GLY A 93 28.76 10.02 11.81
CA GLY A 93 27.31 9.92 11.62
C GLY A 93 26.94 9.99 10.15
N ALA A 94 26.52 8.86 9.61
CA ALA A 94 25.76 8.73 8.37
C ALA A 94 24.55 7.82 8.68
N ASP A 95 23.38 8.23 8.21
CA ASP A 95 22.07 7.62 8.37
C ASP A 95 22.13 6.07 8.28
N ALA A 96 22.02 5.38 9.42
CA ALA A 96 22.13 3.93 9.52
C ALA A 96 20.87 3.19 9.03
N SER A 97 20.18 3.76 8.03
CA SER A 97 18.95 3.20 7.47
C SER A 97 19.25 2.30 6.28
N LEU A 98 18.48 1.21 6.18
CA LEU A 98 18.57 0.24 5.08
C LEU A 98 18.20 0.92 3.74
N GLN A 99 19.13 0.95 2.80
CA GLN A 99 18.90 1.48 1.45
C GLN A 99 18.61 0.36 0.46
N SER A 100 17.42 0.40 -0.17
CA SER A 100 17.04 -0.54 -1.24
C SER A 100 17.52 -0.08 -2.62
N ILE A 101 17.67 1.23 -2.80
CA ILE A 101 18.17 1.90 -4.00
C ILE A 101 19.43 2.67 -3.59
N CYS A 102 20.60 2.20 -4.03
CA CYS A 102 21.87 2.89 -3.83
C CYS A 102 22.28 3.52 -5.15
N TYR A 103 22.11 4.83 -5.26
CA TYR A 103 22.41 5.57 -6.48
C TYR A 103 23.48 6.64 -6.22
N GLU A 104 24.45 6.67 -7.12
CA GLU A 104 25.35 7.79 -7.35
C GLU A 104 25.37 8.04 -8.85
N ARG A 105 25.77 9.24 -9.30
CA ARG A 105 25.75 9.54 -10.73
C ARG A 105 26.65 8.56 -11.50
N GLY A 106 26.07 7.81 -12.42
CA GLY A 106 26.74 6.75 -13.18
C GLY A 106 26.81 5.38 -12.48
N SER A 107 26.16 5.19 -11.33
CA SER A 107 26.13 3.91 -10.61
C SER A 107 24.81 3.69 -9.90
N LEU A 108 24.15 2.58 -10.22
CA LEU A 108 22.92 2.16 -9.55
C LEU A 108 23.09 0.73 -9.03
N ARG A 109 22.79 0.53 -7.76
CA ARG A 109 22.70 -0.80 -7.14
C ARG A 109 21.34 -0.97 -6.49
N LEU A 110 20.71 -2.12 -6.73
CA LEU A 110 19.44 -2.48 -6.12
C LEU A 110 19.61 -3.66 -5.18
N LEU A 111 19.03 -3.56 -3.98
CA LEU A 111 18.99 -4.67 -3.04
C LEU A 111 18.05 -5.76 -3.56
N ASP A 112 18.54 -7.00 -3.68
CA ASP A 112 17.75 -8.14 -4.14
C ASP A 112 16.76 -8.60 -3.07
N GLN A 113 15.56 -8.03 -3.12
CA GLN A 113 14.50 -8.32 -2.15
C GLN A 113 13.99 -9.76 -2.20
N ARG A 114 14.34 -10.56 -3.22
CA ARG A 114 13.96 -11.98 -3.31
C ARG A 114 14.75 -12.84 -2.33
N LYS A 115 15.96 -12.39 -1.98
CA LYS A 115 16.87 -13.08 -1.07
C LYS A 115 16.68 -12.70 0.40
N LEU A 116 16.05 -11.56 0.66
CA LEU A 116 15.64 -11.19 2.01
C LEU A 116 14.63 -12.20 2.60
N PRO A 117 14.70 -12.49 3.92
CA PRO A 117 15.55 -11.85 4.93
C PRO A 117 16.91 -12.54 5.17
N LEU A 118 17.25 -13.58 4.40
CA LEU A 118 18.39 -14.46 4.71
C LEU A 118 19.72 -13.92 4.18
N GLU A 119 19.71 -13.27 3.01
CA GLU A 119 20.90 -12.67 2.42
C GLU A 119 20.62 -11.23 2.00
N THR A 120 21.57 -10.34 2.27
CA THR A 120 21.57 -8.93 1.82
C THR A 120 22.54 -8.80 0.65
N VAL A 121 22.03 -8.91 -0.58
CA VAL A 121 22.84 -8.87 -1.81
C VAL A 121 22.38 -7.72 -2.68
N TYR A 122 23.32 -6.92 -3.16
CA TYR A 122 23.06 -5.84 -4.11
C TYR A 122 23.42 -6.29 -5.53
N LEU A 123 22.58 -5.91 -6.50
CA LEU A 123 22.80 -6.12 -7.93
C LEU A 123 23.18 -4.79 -8.57
N ASP A 124 24.25 -4.77 -9.35
CA ASP A 124 24.60 -3.62 -10.19
C ASP A 124 23.63 -3.55 -11.37
N ILE A 125 23.06 -2.36 -11.60
CA ILE A 125 22.15 -2.09 -12.71
C ILE A 125 22.87 -1.16 -13.68
N LYS A 126 23.22 -1.70 -14.85
CA LYS A 126 24.09 -1.01 -15.80
C LYS A 126 23.33 -0.21 -16.86
N ASP A 127 22.10 -0.61 -17.13
CA ASP A 127 21.27 -0.01 -18.16
C ASP A 127 19.76 -0.24 -17.93
N ALA A 128 18.93 0.27 -18.85
CA ALA A 128 17.48 0.10 -18.78
C ALA A 128 17.03 -1.37 -18.95
N THR A 129 17.85 -2.25 -19.54
CA THR A 129 17.56 -3.69 -19.67
C THR A 129 17.66 -4.37 -18.31
N ASP A 130 18.76 -4.10 -17.58
CA ASP A 130 18.91 -4.55 -16.20
C ASP A 130 17.77 -4.00 -15.32
N GLY A 131 17.43 -2.72 -15.48
CA GLY A 131 16.32 -2.08 -14.78
C GLY A 131 14.97 -2.76 -15.05
N TRP A 132 14.69 -3.07 -16.32
CA TRP A 132 13.48 -3.79 -16.73
C TRP A 132 13.39 -5.17 -16.06
N HIS A 133 14.47 -5.95 -16.09
CA HIS A 133 14.52 -7.27 -15.46
C HIS A 133 14.39 -7.20 -13.94
N ALA A 134 15.06 -6.24 -13.30
CA ALA A 134 14.96 -6.04 -11.86
C ALA A 134 13.51 -5.74 -11.42
N ILE A 135 12.76 -4.97 -12.20
CA ILE A 135 11.34 -4.67 -11.94
C ILE A 135 10.47 -5.90 -12.22
N LYS A 136 10.68 -6.56 -13.36
CA LYS A 136 9.90 -7.73 -13.78
C LYS A 136 10.01 -8.90 -12.80
N ASP A 137 11.23 -9.18 -12.36
CA ASP A 137 11.56 -10.31 -11.49
C ASP A 137 11.34 -10.01 -10.00
N MET A 138 10.87 -8.80 -9.67
CA MET A 138 10.65 -8.32 -8.31
C MET A 138 11.92 -8.29 -7.44
N VAL A 139 13.08 -7.99 -8.05
CA VAL A 139 14.29 -7.55 -7.31
C VAL A 139 13.94 -6.27 -6.55
N VAL A 140 13.30 -5.32 -7.25
CA VAL A 140 12.73 -4.10 -6.68
C VAL A 140 11.21 -4.15 -6.75
N ARG A 141 10.54 -3.65 -5.71
CA ARG A 141 9.09 -3.64 -5.58
C ARG A 141 8.62 -2.51 -4.68
N GLY A 142 7.34 -2.18 -4.76
CA GLY A 142 6.76 -0.98 -4.17
C GLY A 142 6.59 0.10 -5.24
N ALA A 143 5.40 0.70 -5.28
CA ALA A 143 4.98 1.61 -6.34
C ALA A 143 5.99 2.76 -6.60
N PRO A 144 6.49 3.47 -5.57
CA PRO A 144 7.52 4.48 -5.78
C PRO A 144 8.88 3.89 -6.18
N ALA A 145 9.31 2.81 -5.53
CA ALA A 145 10.64 2.23 -5.76
C ALA A 145 10.84 1.72 -7.20
N ILE A 146 9.82 1.11 -7.81
CA ILE A 146 9.91 0.63 -9.20
C ILE A 146 10.04 1.79 -10.20
N ALA A 147 9.36 2.91 -9.96
CA ALA A 147 9.39 4.07 -10.84
C ALA A 147 10.77 4.75 -10.80
N ILE A 148 11.33 4.87 -9.58
CA ILE A 148 12.64 5.46 -9.35
C ILE A 148 13.75 4.55 -9.88
N ALA A 149 13.67 3.24 -9.65
CA ALA A 149 14.62 2.28 -10.23
C ALA A 149 14.61 2.32 -11.77
N ALA A 150 13.43 2.41 -12.40
CA ALA A 150 13.33 2.56 -13.85
C ALA A 150 14.02 3.83 -14.34
N ALA A 151 13.67 4.99 -13.76
CA ALA A 151 14.24 6.28 -14.14
C ALA A 151 15.77 6.31 -13.97
N LEU A 152 16.27 5.83 -12.83
CA LEU A 152 17.70 5.83 -12.55
C LEU A 152 18.46 4.81 -13.41
N SER A 153 17.86 3.67 -13.80
CA SER A 153 18.52 2.69 -14.68
C SER A 153 18.82 3.28 -16.06
N LEU A 154 17.90 4.07 -16.61
CA LEU A 154 18.12 4.79 -17.87
C LEU A 154 19.08 5.98 -17.67
N ALA A 155 19.07 6.63 -16.50
CA ALA A 155 20.04 7.67 -16.18
C ALA A 155 21.49 7.12 -16.14
N VAL A 156 21.67 5.90 -15.61
CA VAL A 156 22.95 5.19 -15.65
C VAL A 156 23.31 4.79 -17.07
N GLU A 157 22.35 4.28 -17.86
CA GLU A 157 22.60 3.94 -19.27
C GLU A 157 23.15 5.16 -20.03
N VAL A 158 22.48 6.32 -19.92
CA VAL A 158 22.89 7.52 -20.67
C VAL A 158 24.18 8.14 -20.16
N TYR A 159 24.53 7.92 -18.90
CA TYR A 159 25.81 8.35 -18.35
C TYR A 159 26.98 7.59 -18.98
N HIS A 160 26.79 6.29 -19.25
CA HIS A 160 27.80 5.41 -19.86
C HIS A 160 27.69 5.28 -21.37
N LEU A 161 26.74 5.98 -22.01
CA LEU A 161 26.73 6.09 -23.45
C LEU A 161 28.03 6.78 -23.90
N ASP A 162 28.74 6.13 -24.82
CA ASP A 162 29.78 6.78 -25.60
C ASP A 162 29.22 8.01 -26.35
N ALA A 163 30.08 8.76 -27.05
CA ALA A 163 29.67 9.93 -27.82
C ALA A 163 28.44 9.64 -28.71
N PHE A 164 27.27 10.13 -28.28
CA PHE A 164 26.02 9.97 -29.02
C PHE A 164 26.08 10.83 -30.28
N SER A 165 26.15 10.20 -31.45
CA SER A 165 26.32 10.88 -32.74
C SER A 165 25.03 11.44 -33.34
N GLY A 166 23.90 11.32 -32.62
CA GLY A 166 22.60 11.79 -33.09
C GLY A 166 22.27 13.23 -32.68
N THR A 167 21.21 13.74 -33.28
CA THR A 167 20.59 15.04 -32.99
C THR A 167 19.87 15.05 -31.64
N ALA A 168 19.51 16.24 -31.14
CA ALA A 168 18.68 16.38 -29.94
C ALA A 168 17.32 15.66 -30.06
N VAL A 169 16.72 15.64 -31.26
CA VAL A 169 15.44 14.95 -31.53
C VAL A 169 15.61 13.42 -31.46
N GLU A 170 16.72 12.89 -31.97
CA GLU A 170 17.05 11.47 -31.88
C GLU A 170 17.35 11.05 -30.43
N ALA A 171 18.03 11.90 -29.65
CA ALA A 171 18.27 11.68 -28.23
C ALA A 171 16.96 11.64 -27.42
N ALA A 172 16.03 12.57 -27.70
CA ALA A 172 14.71 12.58 -27.10
C ALA A 172 13.92 11.31 -27.45
N SER A 173 13.93 10.93 -28.74
CA SER A 173 13.26 9.72 -29.22
C SER A 173 13.83 8.44 -28.58
N PHE A 174 15.16 8.39 -28.39
CA PHE A 174 15.84 7.30 -27.69
C PHE A 174 15.36 7.17 -26.23
N LEU A 175 15.34 8.27 -25.48
CA LEU A 175 14.88 8.26 -24.08
C LEU A 175 13.41 7.86 -23.96
N ILE A 176 12.55 8.42 -24.81
CA ILE A 176 11.11 8.10 -24.81
C ILE A 176 10.89 6.61 -25.09
N GLY A 177 11.58 6.05 -26.09
CA GLY A 177 11.50 4.62 -26.40
C GLY A 177 11.99 3.72 -25.26
N LYS A 178 13.05 4.14 -24.55
CA LYS A 178 13.56 3.42 -23.37
C LYS A 178 12.61 3.50 -22.18
N LEU A 179 11.95 4.64 -21.96
CA LEU A 179 10.89 4.77 -20.95
C LEU A 179 9.70 3.86 -21.26
N ASP A 180 9.26 3.80 -22.53
CA ASP A 180 8.19 2.88 -22.96
C ASP A 180 8.56 1.42 -22.74
N TYR A 181 9.81 1.06 -23.07
CA TYR A 181 10.35 -0.25 -22.76
C TYR A 181 10.30 -0.55 -21.26
N LEU A 182 10.80 0.34 -20.41
CA LEU A 182 10.77 0.17 -18.95
C LEU A 182 9.35 0.01 -18.40
N VAL A 183 8.37 0.80 -18.88
CA VAL A 183 6.95 0.69 -18.49
C VAL A 183 6.39 -0.70 -18.81
N SER A 184 6.83 -1.33 -19.90
CA SER A 184 6.37 -2.67 -20.30
C SER A 184 6.75 -3.79 -19.32
N SER A 185 7.69 -3.54 -18.38
CA SER A 185 8.08 -4.53 -17.36
C SER A 185 6.91 -4.94 -16.47
N ARG A 186 6.07 -3.96 -16.08
CA ARG A 186 4.87 -4.15 -15.24
C ARG A 186 3.78 -3.14 -15.63
N PRO A 187 3.02 -3.39 -16.72
CA PRO A 187 2.05 -2.42 -17.26
C PRO A 187 0.91 -2.04 -16.32
N THR A 188 0.62 -2.85 -15.30
CA THR A 188 -0.41 -2.57 -14.29
C THR A 188 0.06 -1.61 -13.20
N ALA A 189 1.35 -1.30 -13.14
CA ALA A 189 1.93 -0.40 -12.14
C ALA A 189 1.81 1.06 -12.59
N VAL A 190 0.70 1.71 -12.23
CA VAL A 190 0.39 3.06 -12.71
C VAL A 190 1.43 4.11 -12.29
N ASN A 191 2.04 3.99 -11.11
CA ASN A 191 3.11 4.92 -10.69
C ASN A 191 4.32 4.89 -11.64
N LEU A 192 4.62 3.75 -12.27
CA LEU A 192 5.69 3.64 -13.28
C LEU A 192 5.29 4.38 -14.56
N SER A 193 4.05 4.20 -15.03
CA SER A 193 3.51 4.90 -16.20
C SER A 193 3.44 6.42 -15.98
N ASP A 194 3.00 6.86 -14.79
CA ASP A 194 2.88 8.28 -14.44
C ASP A 194 4.27 8.95 -14.37
N ALA A 195 5.23 8.28 -13.73
CA ALA A 195 6.61 8.73 -13.68
C ALA A 195 7.23 8.84 -15.08
N ALA A 196 7.03 7.83 -15.93
CA ALA A 196 7.48 7.86 -17.32
C ALA A 196 6.84 9.03 -18.08
N THR A 197 5.55 9.29 -17.88
CA THR A 197 4.84 10.42 -18.53
C THR A 197 5.47 11.76 -18.14
N LYS A 198 5.70 12.00 -16.85
CA LYS A 198 6.38 13.22 -16.36
C LYS A 198 7.79 13.38 -16.93
N LEU A 199 8.55 12.29 -17.02
CA LEU A 199 9.89 12.32 -17.60
C LEU A 199 9.85 12.60 -19.11
N LYS A 200 8.85 12.09 -19.84
CA LYS A 200 8.64 12.40 -21.26
C LYS A 200 8.32 13.88 -21.48
N GLU A 201 7.59 14.51 -20.57
CA GLU A 201 7.35 15.96 -20.61
C GLU A 201 8.67 16.73 -20.45
N VAL A 202 9.50 16.39 -19.45
CA VAL A 202 10.85 16.99 -19.28
C VAL A 202 11.70 16.82 -20.53
N ILE A 203 11.69 15.63 -21.14
CA ILE A 203 12.42 15.36 -22.38
C ILE A 203 11.92 16.23 -23.53
N SER A 204 10.61 16.38 -23.65
CA SER A 204 9.97 17.17 -24.71
C SER A 204 10.27 18.66 -24.57
N ASP A 205 10.22 19.19 -23.34
CA ASP A 205 10.54 20.58 -23.03
C ASP A 205 12.02 20.88 -23.29
N ALA A 206 12.91 19.96 -22.92
CA ALA A 206 14.34 20.08 -23.22
C ALA A 206 14.59 20.04 -24.74
N ALA A 207 13.90 19.16 -25.48
CA ALA A 207 14.04 19.03 -26.93
C ALA A 207 13.53 20.25 -27.70
N ALA A 208 12.61 21.03 -27.12
CA ALA A 208 12.12 22.27 -27.71
C ALA A 208 13.16 23.41 -27.71
N THR A 209 14.17 23.34 -26.85
CA THR A 209 15.11 24.45 -26.63
C THR A 209 16.58 24.08 -26.85
N ALA A 210 16.95 22.81 -26.67
CA ALA A 210 18.35 22.37 -26.80
C ALA A 210 18.73 22.01 -28.24
N SER A 211 19.95 22.40 -28.63
CA SER A 211 20.56 22.04 -29.92
C SER A 211 21.37 20.74 -29.88
N GLU A 212 21.74 20.27 -28.69
CA GLU A 212 22.66 19.14 -28.49
C GLU A 212 22.01 18.00 -27.71
N ALA A 213 22.29 16.75 -28.11
CA ALA A 213 21.83 15.54 -27.42
C ALA A 213 22.24 15.49 -25.94
N LYS A 214 23.44 16.00 -25.63
CA LYS A 214 23.99 16.02 -24.26
C LYS A 214 23.10 16.80 -23.29
N SER A 215 22.52 17.92 -23.73
CA SER A 215 21.63 18.73 -22.89
C SER A 215 20.32 18.00 -22.58
N ILE A 216 19.82 17.18 -23.51
CA ILE A 216 18.63 16.34 -23.29
C ILE A 216 18.91 15.27 -22.25
N PHE A 217 20.04 14.56 -22.38
CA PHE A 217 20.45 13.54 -21.40
C PHE A 217 20.70 14.13 -20.01
N GLN A 218 21.28 15.33 -19.95
CA GLN A 218 21.48 16.04 -18.69
C GLN A 218 20.15 16.40 -18.02
N ALA A 219 19.22 17.01 -18.76
CA ALA A 219 17.89 17.36 -18.24
C ALA A 219 17.14 16.12 -17.72
N TYR A 220 17.19 15.02 -18.47
CA TYR A 220 16.62 13.75 -18.04
C TYR A 220 17.26 13.21 -16.75
N THR A 221 18.59 13.17 -16.70
CA THR A 221 19.35 12.67 -15.55
C THR A 221 19.04 13.48 -14.30
N GLU A 222 19.02 14.81 -14.40
CA GLU A 222 18.69 15.71 -13.30
C GLU A 222 17.25 15.48 -12.81
N ALA A 223 16.29 15.31 -13.72
CA ALA A 223 14.91 15.00 -13.34
C ALA A 223 14.78 13.65 -12.63
N ALA A 224 15.46 12.60 -13.10
CA ALA A 224 15.48 11.29 -12.44
C ALA A 224 16.11 11.36 -11.04
N GLU A 225 17.18 12.13 -10.87
CA GLU A 225 17.82 12.37 -9.56
C GLU A 225 16.93 13.18 -8.61
N VAL A 226 16.18 14.16 -9.13
CA VAL A 226 15.20 14.93 -8.36
C VAL A 226 14.08 14.01 -7.87
N MET A 227 13.56 13.12 -8.70
CA MET A 227 12.53 12.15 -8.29
C MET A 227 12.96 11.29 -7.09
N LEU A 228 14.23 10.84 -7.06
CA LEU A 228 14.78 10.10 -5.92
C LEU A 228 14.75 10.95 -4.64
N LYS A 229 15.25 12.19 -4.73
CA LYS A 229 15.32 13.12 -3.59
C LYS A 229 13.92 13.49 -3.07
N ASP A 230 13.00 13.79 -3.98
CA ASP A 230 11.65 14.20 -3.68
C ASP A 230 10.84 13.08 -3.03
N ASP A 231 11.01 11.82 -3.47
CA ASP A 231 10.35 10.68 -2.83
C ASP A 231 10.85 10.47 -1.39
N VAL A 232 12.17 10.54 -1.15
CA VAL A 232 12.72 10.46 0.22
C VAL A 232 12.21 11.61 1.10
N ALA A 233 12.17 12.83 0.58
CA ALA A 233 11.63 13.99 1.30
C ALA A 233 10.15 13.80 1.63
N SER A 234 9.36 13.33 0.66
CA SER A 234 7.93 13.06 0.81
C SER A 234 7.68 11.99 1.87
N ASN A 235 8.45 10.89 1.84
CA ASN A 235 8.37 9.81 2.83
C ASN A 235 8.68 10.30 4.25
N LYS A 236 9.73 11.13 4.42
CA LYS A 236 10.06 11.75 5.71
C LYS A 236 8.94 12.67 6.20
N ALA A 237 8.36 13.47 5.31
CA ALA A 237 7.24 14.36 5.63
C ALA A 237 5.97 13.57 6.04
N ILE A 238 5.60 12.51 5.29
CA ILE A 238 4.52 11.57 5.65
C ILE A 238 4.75 11.02 7.05
N GLY A 239 5.98 10.56 7.33
CA GLY A 239 6.36 10.07 8.65
C GLY A 239 6.14 11.10 9.75
N GLY A 240 6.66 12.32 9.57
CA GLY A 240 6.57 13.41 10.55
C GLY A 240 5.12 13.88 10.80
N TYR A 241 4.35 14.12 9.73
CA TYR A 241 2.94 14.52 9.85
C TYR A 241 2.10 13.41 10.47
N GLY A 242 2.29 12.15 10.06
CA GLY A 242 1.58 11.01 10.63
C GLY A 242 1.88 10.84 12.11
N ALA A 243 3.16 10.83 12.52
CA ALA A 243 3.54 10.69 13.91
C ALA A 243 2.98 11.82 14.78
N SER A 244 3.10 13.07 14.32
CA SER A 244 2.55 14.23 15.00
C SER A 244 1.04 14.12 15.18
N PHE A 245 0.32 13.75 14.12
CA PHE A 245 -1.13 13.60 14.17
C PHE A 245 -1.57 12.48 15.11
N LEU A 246 -0.93 11.31 15.06
CA LEU A 246 -1.25 10.17 15.92
C LEU A 246 -1.05 10.52 17.40
N LYS A 247 0.06 11.20 17.75
CA LYS A 247 0.31 11.67 19.12
C LYS A 247 -0.73 12.67 19.60
N LEU A 248 -1.10 13.65 18.78
CA LEU A 248 -2.11 14.67 19.14
C LEU A 248 -3.49 14.06 19.40
N ASN A 249 -3.82 12.99 18.67
CA ASN A 249 -5.09 12.28 18.83
C ASN A 249 -5.02 11.13 19.85
N GLN A 250 -3.85 10.92 20.47
CA GLN A 250 -3.66 9.88 21.46
C GLN A 250 -4.31 10.30 22.78
N LYS A 251 -5.18 9.43 23.32
CA LYS A 251 -5.85 9.64 24.62
C LYS A 251 -5.06 9.08 25.80
N LYS A 252 -4.01 8.30 25.54
CA LYS A 252 -3.18 7.62 26.54
C LYS A 252 -1.91 8.42 26.82
N SER A 253 -1.44 8.36 28.06
CA SER A 253 -0.16 8.94 28.50
C SER A 253 1.07 8.03 28.27
N LYS A 254 0.88 6.89 27.61
CA LYS A 254 1.93 5.89 27.31
C LYS A 254 2.27 5.89 25.83
N GLY A 255 3.33 5.19 25.42
CA GLY A 255 3.67 5.01 24.01
C GLY A 255 2.55 4.34 23.19
N LEU A 256 2.54 4.61 21.89
CA LEU A 256 1.60 4.06 20.91
C LEU A 256 2.00 2.66 20.48
N SER A 257 1.03 1.74 20.46
CA SER A 257 1.15 0.46 19.77
C SER A 257 0.46 0.51 18.41
N VAL A 258 1.21 0.29 17.33
CA VAL A 258 0.72 0.49 15.95
C VAL A 258 0.75 -0.83 15.18
N LEU A 259 -0.37 -1.19 14.54
CA LEU A 259 -0.46 -2.35 13.64
C LEU A 259 -0.33 -1.90 12.18
N THR A 260 0.49 -2.60 11.41
CA THR A 260 0.68 -2.36 9.97
C THR A 260 0.57 -3.63 9.14
N HIS A 261 0.53 -3.46 7.82
CA HIS A 261 0.28 -4.51 6.84
C HIS A 261 1.12 -4.32 5.58
N CYS A 262 1.50 -5.44 4.95
CA CYS A 262 2.45 -5.48 3.85
C CYS A 262 3.81 -4.90 4.23
N ASN A 263 4.51 -4.34 3.24
CA ASN A 263 5.75 -3.61 3.39
C ASN A 263 5.63 -2.25 2.72
N THR A 264 5.90 -1.23 3.52
CA THR A 264 5.74 0.20 3.20
C THR A 264 6.94 1.00 3.71
N GLY A 265 8.06 0.29 3.90
CA GLY A 265 9.32 0.83 4.37
C GLY A 265 10.21 1.33 3.26
N SER A 266 11.50 1.41 3.56
CA SER A 266 12.57 1.77 2.64
C SER A 266 12.74 0.71 1.56
N LEU A 267 12.27 -0.52 1.79
CA LEU A 267 12.20 -1.56 0.78
C LEU A 267 11.06 -1.38 -0.24
N ALA A 268 10.10 -0.48 0.02
CA ALA A 268 8.96 -0.23 -0.89
C ALA A 268 8.98 1.17 -1.52
N THR A 269 9.89 2.05 -1.10
CA THR A 269 10.04 3.43 -1.60
C THR A 269 11.51 3.74 -1.89
N ALA A 270 11.86 4.97 -2.27
CA ALA A 270 13.27 5.37 -2.38
C ALA A 270 14.05 5.30 -1.06
N GLY A 271 13.34 5.33 0.06
CA GLY A 271 13.92 5.42 1.39
C GLY A 271 12.90 5.89 2.40
N TYR A 272 13.18 5.64 3.67
CA TYR A 272 12.32 5.96 4.84
C TYR A 272 10.90 5.34 4.89
N GLY A 273 10.20 5.17 3.76
CA GLY A 273 8.87 4.56 3.70
C GLY A 273 7.70 5.48 4.08
N THR A 274 6.47 4.98 3.91
CA THR A 274 5.22 5.71 4.20
C THR A 274 4.65 5.33 5.56
N ALA A 275 3.85 4.27 5.66
CA ALA A 275 3.28 3.80 6.93
C ALA A 275 4.37 3.32 7.89
N LEU A 276 5.40 2.63 7.40
CA LEU A 276 6.57 2.30 8.22
C LEU A 276 7.40 3.55 8.54
N GLY A 277 7.38 4.58 7.68
CA GLY A 277 7.99 5.89 7.96
C GLY A 277 7.34 6.61 9.14
N VAL A 278 6.02 6.48 9.32
CA VAL A 278 5.31 6.97 10.52
C VAL A 278 5.73 6.19 11.76
N ILE A 279 5.86 4.85 11.66
CA ILE A 279 6.37 4.02 12.76
C ILE A 279 7.81 4.40 13.13
N ARG A 280 8.67 4.66 12.14
CA ARG A 280 10.04 5.16 12.33
C ARG A 280 10.06 6.51 13.04
N ALA A 281 9.21 7.45 12.61
CA ALA A 281 9.10 8.76 13.25
C ALA A 281 8.68 8.63 14.72
N LEU A 282 7.64 7.82 15.01
CA LEU A 282 7.21 7.55 16.38
C LEU A 282 8.31 6.91 17.23
N HIS A 283 9.10 6.00 16.66
CA HIS A 283 10.22 5.35 17.35
C HIS A 283 11.34 6.33 17.68
N THR A 284 11.78 7.13 16.70
CA THR A 284 12.82 8.15 16.88
C THR A 284 12.44 9.18 17.94
N GLU A 285 11.15 9.50 18.05
CA GLU A 285 10.62 10.42 19.07
C GLU A 285 10.38 9.76 20.44
N GLY A 286 10.66 8.46 20.61
CA GLY A 286 10.39 7.71 21.84
C GLY A 286 8.90 7.53 22.16
N ALA A 287 8.03 7.74 21.18
CA ALA A 287 6.57 7.66 21.31
C ALA A 287 5.98 6.29 20.91
N LEU A 288 6.79 5.39 20.33
CA LEU A 288 6.37 4.04 19.95
C LEU A 288 6.62 3.04 21.09
N GLU A 289 5.55 2.42 21.58
CA GLU A 289 5.63 1.26 22.49
C GLU A 289 5.97 -0.02 21.72
N ARG A 290 5.24 -0.26 20.62
CA ARG A 290 5.41 -1.48 19.81
C ARG A 290 4.84 -1.32 18.40
N ALA A 291 5.57 -1.82 17.41
CA ALA A 291 5.04 -2.10 16.08
C ALA A 291 4.55 -3.55 15.98
N TYR A 292 3.36 -3.76 15.45
CA TYR A 292 2.87 -5.07 15.04
C TYR A 292 2.83 -5.11 13.52
N CYS A 293 3.39 -6.16 12.91
CA CYS A 293 3.33 -6.36 11.47
C CYS A 293 2.73 -7.74 11.16
N THR A 294 1.82 -7.76 10.20
CA THR A 294 1.17 -8.99 9.72
C THR A 294 2.05 -9.68 8.69
N GLU A 295 1.94 -11.01 8.54
CA GLU A 295 2.76 -11.76 7.60
C GLU A 295 2.54 -11.35 6.13
N THR A 296 1.30 -11.00 5.79
CA THR A 296 0.85 -10.59 4.45
C THR A 296 0.95 -11.71 3.41
N ARG A 297 0.14 -12.76 3.55
CA ARG A 297 0.02 -13.83 2.55
C ARG A 297 -0.56 -13.28 1.23
N PRO A 298 -0.28 -13.96 0.09
CA PRO A 298 0.56 -15.15 -0.05
C PRO A 298 2.06 -14.85 -0.16
N PHE A 299 2.44 -13.61 -0.47
CA PHE A 299 3.81 -13.24 -0.85
C PHE A 299 4.72 -12.91 0.34
N ASN A 300 4.15 -12.83 1.53
CA ASN A 300 4.86 -12.75 2.81
C ASN A 300 5.70 -11.48 2.96
N GLN A 301 5.20 -10.33 2.46
CA GLN A 301 5.92 -9.07 2.54
C GLN A 301 6.20 -8.63 3.97
N GLY A 302 5.21 -8.74 4.85
CA GLY A 302 5.37 -8.24 6.21
C GLY A 302 6.30 -9.13 7.04
N SER A 303 6.25 -10.45 6.85
CA SER A 303 7.18 -11.38 7.51
C SER A 303 8.60 -11.33 6.93
N ARG A 304 8.76 -11.13 5.62
CA ARG A 304 10.10 -11.14 4.98
C ARG A 304 10.79 -9.79 4.99
N LEU A 305 10.05 -8.70 4.81
CA LEU A 305 10.61 -7.38 4.52
C LEU A 305 10.35 -6.40 5.66
N THR A 306 9.10 -6.27 6.12
CA THR A 306 8.77 -5.35 7.22
C THR A 306 9.42 -5.79 8.52
N ALA A 307 9.34 -7.08 8.86
CA ALA A 307 10.04 -7.62 10.02
C ALA A 307 11.57 -7.46 9.91
N PHE A 308 12.13 -7.60 8.70
CA PHE A 308 13.56 -7.37 8.45
C PHE A 308 13.95 -5.92 8.75
N GLU A 309 13.22 -4.94 8.21
CA GLU A 309 13.47 -3.52 8.47
C GLU A 309 13.34 -3.17 9.96
N LEU A 310 12.28 -3.64 10.61
CA LEU A 310 12.05 -3.41 12.04
C LEU A 310 13.18 -3.99 12.92
N VAL A 311 13.68 -5.18 12.57
CA VAL A 311 14.83 -5.80 13.26
C VAL A 311 16.13 -5.04 12.99
N HIS A 312 16.39 -4.68 11.74
CA HIS A 312 17.58 -3.93 11.34
C HIS A 312 17.71 -2.61 12.10
N GLU A 313 16.60 -1.89 12.25
CA GLU A 313 16.53 -0.60 12.94
C GLU A 313 16.28 -0.71 14.45
N ARG A 314 16.22 -1.94 14.98
CA ARG A 314 15.98 -2.25 16.40
C ARG A 314 14.68 -1.64 16.94
N ILE A 315 13.66 -1.53 16.10
CA ILE A 315 12.32 -1.06 16.48
C ILE A 315 11.62 -2.18 17.26
N PRO A 316 11.02 -1.90 18.44
CA PRO A 316 10.31 -2.91 19.22
C PRO A 316 9.11 -3.45 18.43
N ALA A 317 9.24 -4.67 17.91
CA ALA A 317 8.27 -5.21 16.96
C ALA A 317 7.74 -6.60 17.33
N THR A 318 6.62 -6.99 16.72
CA THR A 318 6.05 -8.35 16.80
C THR A 318 5.39 -8.71 15.47
N LEU A 319 5.79 -9.86 14.91
CA LEU A 319 5.17 -10.45 13.72
C LEU A 319 3.95 -11.29 14.12
N LEU A 320 2.89 -11.24 13.32
CA LEU A 320 1.70 -12.07 13.49
C LEU A 320 1.22 -12.63 12.15
N ALA A 321 0.53 -13.78 12.20
CA ALA A 321 -0.24 -14.26 11.06
C ALA A 321 -1.38 -13.27 10.75
N ASP A 322 -1.82 -13.21 9.49
CA ASP A 322 -2.89 -12.29 9.08
C ASP A 322 -4.18 -12.55 9.89
N SER A 323 -4.49 -13.83 10.14
CA SER A 323 -5.66 -14.28 10.91
C SER A 323 -5.61 -13.96 12.41
N ALA A 324 -4.43 -13.63 12.95
CA ALA A 324 -4.26 -13.29 14.37
C ALA A 324 -4.55 -11.81 14.67
N ALA A 325 -4.70 -10.97 13.63
CA ALA A 325 -4.89 -9.53 13.80
C ALA A 325 -6.13 -9.19 14.63
N ALA A 326 -7.25 -9.87 14.39
CA ALA A 326 -8.48 -9.62 15.15
C ALA A 326 -8.36 -10.01 16.64
N ALA A 327 -7.65 -11.09 16.95
CA ALA A 327 -7.38 -11.47 18.33
C ALA A 327 -6.51 -10.43 19.04
N LEU A 328 -5.42 -9.99 18.38
CA LEU A 328 -4.53 -8.97 18.90
C LEU A 328 -5.26 -7.64 19.19
N VAL A 329 -6.08 -7.20 18.25
CA VAL A 329 -6.88 -5.98 18.38
C VAL A 329 -7.89 -6.11 19.52
N LYS A 330 -8.58 -7.26 19.62
CA LYS A 330 -9.55 -7.54 20.70
C LYS A 330 -8.91 -7.53 22.10
N GLU A 331 -7.64 -7.93 22.22
CA GLU A 331 -6.88 -7.85 23.47
C GLU A 331 -6.51 -6.41 23.89
N GLY A 332 -6.85 -5.40 23.07
CA GLY A 332 -6.57 -3.99 23.37
C GLY A 332 -5.09 -3.62 23.25
N ARG A 333 -4.32 -4.41 22.49
CA ARG A 333 -2.86 -4.26 22.32
C ARG A 333 -2.46 -3.30 21.21
N VAL A 334 -3.43 -2.73 20.49
CA VAL A 334 -3.23 -1.84 19.34
C VAL A 334 -3.97 -0.54 19.62
N ASP A 335 -3.34 0.59 19.31
CA ASP A 335 -3.89 1.94 19.46
C ASP A 335 -4.30 2.56 18.12
N ALA A 336 -3.61 2.18 17.04
CA ALA A 336 -3.92 2.60 15.68
C ALA A 336 -3.50 1.54 14.66
N VAL A 337 -4.22 1.47 13.55
CA VAL A 337 -3.80 0.73 12.35
C VAL A 337 -3.30 1.74 11.33
N ILE A 338 -2.15 1.50 10.73
CA ILE A 338 -1.62 2.32 9.62
C ILE A 338 -1.10 1.44 8.49
N VAL A 339 -1.54 1.74 7.27
CA VAL A 339 -1.20 1.00 6.06
C VAL A 339 -0.72 1.94 4.96
N GLY A 340 -0.04 1.39 3.95
CA GLY A 340 0.26 2.13 2.73
C GLY A 340 -0.95 2.19 1.79
N ALA A 341 -0.72 2.68 0.58
CA ALA A 341 -1.64 2.56 -0.53
C ALA A 341 -0.88 2.19 -1.80
N ASP A 342 -1.54 1.42 -2.67
CA ASP A 342 -1.13 1.30 -4.08
C ASP A 342 -1.80 2.42 -4.89
N ARG A 343 -3.09 2.68 -4.62
CA ARG A 343 -3.84 3.78 -5.22
C ARG A 343 -4.92 4.32 -4.29
N VAL A 344 -5.13 5.63 -4.34
CA VAL A 344 -6.22 6.32 -3.64
C VAL A 344 -7.08 7.05 -4.67
N ALA A 345 -8.37 6.75 -4.74
CA ALA A 345 -9.31 7.44 -5.64
C ALA A 345 -9.69 8.83 -5.11
N ALA A 346 -10.37 9.65 -5.92
CA ALA A 346 -10.73 11.02 -5.55
C ALA A 346 -11.59 11.13 -4.27
N ASN A 347 -12.43 10.13 -3.99
CA ASN A 347 -13.26 10.05 -2.79
C ASN A 347 -12.51 9.49 -1.55
N GLY A 348 -11.24 9.09 -1.70
CA GLY A 348 -10.40 8.48 -0.68
C GLY A 348 -10.52 6.96 -0.54
N ASP A 349 -11.33 6.29 -1.36
CA ASP A 349 -11.29 4.82 -1.43
C ASP A 349 -9.87 4.37 -1.80
N THR A 350 -9.35 3.41 -1.05
CA THR A 350 -7.93 3.06 -1.12
C THR A 350 -7.77 1.61 -1.53
N ALA A 351 -7.16 1.38 -2.69
CA ALA A 351 -6.66 0.07 -3.06
C ALA A 351 -5.29 -0.16 -2.41
N ASN A 352 -5.17 -1.27 -1.68
CA ASN A 352 -3.91 -1.69 -1.07
C ASN A 352 -3.84 -3.22 -1.00
N LYS A 353 -2.71 -3.76 -0.52
CA LYS A 353 -2.46 -5.20 -0.45
C LYS A 353 -3.64 -5.95 0.20
N ILE A 354 -4.03 -7.07 -0.43
CA ILE A 354 -5.10 -7.95 0.08
C ILE A 354 -4.93 -8.25 1.57
N GLY A 355 -5.99 -8.05 2.34
CA GLY A 355 -6.00 -8.08 3.80
C GLY A 355 -6.19 -6.69 4.44
N THR A 356 -5.94 -5.61 3.69
CA THR A 356 -6.12 -4.24 4.17
C THR A 356 -7.57 -3.95 4.55
N TYR A 357 -8.52 -4.31 3.67
CA TYR A 357 -9.94 -4.14 3.96
C TYR A 357 -10.39 -4.92 5.20
N SER A 358 -9.89 -6.15 5.37
CA SER A 358 -10.17 -6.97 6.55
C SER A 358 -9.68 -6.30 7.84
N LEU A 359 -8.49 -5.71 7.82
CA LEU A 359 -7.94 -4.94 8.93
C LEU A 359 -8.76 -3.69 9.23
N ALA A 360 -9.25 -2.98 8.20
CA ALA A 360 -10.10 -1.80 8.37
C ALA A 360 -11.44 -2.15 9.03
N LEU A 361 -12.08 -3.26 8.62
CA LEU A 361 -13.28 -3.79 9.27
C LEU A 361 -13.03 -4.15 10.74
N CYS A 362 -11.92 -4.82 11.02
CA CYS A 362 -11.53 -5.18 12.38
C CYS A 362 -11.30 -3.94 13.26
N ALA A 363 -10.52 -2.98 12.77
CA ALA A 363 -10.26 -1.71 13.46
C ALA A 363 -11.57 -0.97 13.76
N ARG A 364 -12.48 -0.89 12.78
CA ARG A 364 -13.79 -0.26 12.94
C ARG A 364 -14.64 -0.96 14.00
N HIS A 365 -14.67 -2.30 14.01
CA HIS A 365 -15.41 -3.08 15.00
C HIS A 365 -14.92 -2.83 16.43
N HIS A 366 -13.61 -2.66 16.60
CA HIS A 366 -12.98 -2.44 17.91
C HIS A 366 -12.75 -0.96 18.24
N ASN A 367 -13.27 -0.03 17.44
CA ASN A 367 -13.14 1.42 17.61
C ASN A 367 -11.67 1.91 17.67
N ILE A 368 -10.81 1.29 16.87
CA ILE A 368 -9.43 1.72 16.65
C ILE A 368 -9.38 2.54 15.35
N PRO A 369 -8.70 3.71 15.34
CA PRO A 369 -8.55 4.49 14.13
C PRO A 369 -7.69 3.76 13.10
N PHE A 370 -8.12 3.81 11.84
CA PHE A 370 -7.43 3.23 10.70
C PHE A 370 -6.93 4.35 9.78
N TYR A 371 -5.63 4.38 9.50
CA TYR A 371 -4.98 5.41 8.70
C TYR A 371 -4.35 4.81 7.44
N VAL A 372 -4.39 5.60 6.37
CA VAL A 372 -3.65 5.34 5.14
C VAL A 372 -2.52 6.35 5.06
N ALA A 373 -1.30 5.91 4.76
CA ALA A 373 -0.14 6.77 4.52
C ALA A 373 0.36 6.58 3.09
N ALA A 374 0.21 7.61 2.28
CA ALA A 374 0.50 7.56 0.85
C ALA A 374 0.91 8.95 0.33
N PRO A 375 1.91 9.03 -0.57
CA PRO A 375 2.23 10.29 -1.22
C PRO A 375 1.11 10.74 -2.14
N LEU A 376 1.03 12.03 -2.46
CA LEU A 376 0.05 12.53 -3.44
C LEU A 376 0.22 11.90 -4.83
N THR A 377 1.42 11.40 -5.16
CA THR A 377 1.68 10.63 -6.38
C THR A 377 0.97 9.27 -6.43
N SER A 378 0.40 8.79 -5.32
CA SER A 378 -0.47 7.60 -5.26
C SER A 378 -1.96 7.95 -5.30
N VAL A 379 -2.31 9.24 -5.35
CA VAL A 379 -3.69 9.72 -5.45
C VAL A 379 -4.05 9.89 -6.92
N ASP A 380 -4.98 9.08 -7.39
CA ASP A 380 -5.49 9.09 -8.76
C ASP A 380 -6.81 9.86 -8.80
N LEU A 381 -6.72 11.15 -9.11
CA LEU A 381 -7.88 12.05 -9.20
C LEU A 381 -8.76 11.77 -10.45
N SER A 382 -8.31 10.90 -11.37
CA SER A 382 -9.11 10.50 -12.53
C SER A 382 -10.18 9.47 -12.15
N LEU A 383 -9.97 8.74 -11.06
CA LEU A 383 -10.92 7.73 -10.55
C LEU A 383 -11.87 8.36 -9.53
N SER A 384 -13.17 8.17 -9.76
CA SER A 384 -14.20 8.74 -8.90
C SER A 384 -14.32 7.99 -7.57
N SER A 385 -14.12 6.68 -7.61
CA SER A 385 -14.25 5.78 -6.46
C SER A 385 -13.39 4.53 -6.62
N GLY A 386 -13.33 3.71 -5.58
CA GLY A 386 -12.62 2.43 -5.62
C GLY A 386 -13.25 1.39 -6.54
N GLN A 387 -14.49 1.58 -6.99
CA GLN A 387 -15.14 0.69 -7.97
C GLN A 387 -14.49 0.76 -9.35
N ASP A 388 -13.81 1.87 -9.66
CA ASP A 388 -13.14 2.08 -10.93
C ASP A 388 -11.73 1.44 -10.93
N ILE A 389 -11.28 0.88 -9.80
CA ILE A 389 -9.96 0.27 -9.66
C ILE A 389 -10.02 -1.21 -10.07
N VAL A 390 -9.31 -1.55 -11.15
CA VAL A 390 -9.13 -2.94 -11.57
C VAL A 390 -8.20 -3.67 -10.59
N ILE A 391 -8.68 -4.74 -9.96
CA ILE A 391 -7.89 -5.55 -9.05
C ILE A 391 -7.06 -6.57 -9.82
N GLU A 392 -5.73 -6.52 -9.64
CA GLU A 392 -4.81 -7.51 -10.19
C GLU A 392 -5.06 -8.88 -9.53
N GLU A 393 -5.41 -9.89 -10.32
CA GLU A 393 -5.37 -11.30 -9.89
C GLU A 393 -4.07 -11.96 -10.36
N ARG A 394 -3.42 -12.71 -9.45
CA ARG A 394 -2.11 -13.32 -9.70
C ARG A 394 -2.20 -14.83 -9.82
N SER A 395 -1.08 -15.42 -10.25
CA SER A 395 -0.95 -16.87 -10.39
C SER A 395 -1.38 -17.60 -9.11
N ALA A 396 -2.21 -18.63 -9.27
CA ALA A 396 -2.59 -19.54 -8.20
C ALA A 396 -1.38 -20.15 -7.47
N LYS A 397 -0.25 -20.31 -8.17
CA LYS A 397 0.99 -20.86 -7.63
C LYS A 397 1.47 -20.12 -6.39
N GLU A 398 1.28 -18.79 -6.33
CA GLU A 398 1.70 -17.99 -5.16
C GLU A 398 1.04 -18.46 -3.86
N LEU A 399 -0.22 -18.92 -3.95
CA LEU A 399 -1.00 -19.40 -2.82
C LEU A 399 -0.82 -20.90 -2.60
N LEU A 400 -0.78 -21.69 -3.69
CA LEU A 400 -0.61 -23.14 -3.65
C LEU A 400 0.75 -23.56 -3.08
N ASN A 401 1.79 -22.76 -3.30
CA ASN A 401 3.15 -23.01 -2.83
C ASN A 401 3.56 -22.04 -1.71
N SER A 402 4.51 -22.47 -0.90
CA SER A 402 5.15 -21.61 0.09
C SER A 402 6.04 -20.55 -0.57
N ARG A 403 6.50 -19.56 0.22
CA ARG A 403 7.40 -18.48 -0.22
C ARG A 403 6.88 -17.72 -1.46
N GLY A 404 5.56 -17.46 -1.51
CA GLY A 404 4.95 -16.72 -2.61
C GLY A 404 5.11 -17.39 -3.97
N GLY A 405 5.05 -18.73 -4.04
CA GLY A 405 5.11 -19.47 -5.31
C GLY A 405 6.43 -20.15 -5.63
N LEU A 406 7.49 -19.86 -4.86
CA LEU A 406 8.85 -20.35 -5.11
C LEU A 406 9.23 -21.58 -4.30
N GLY A 407 8.47 -21.89 -3.23
CA GLY A 407 8.75 -23.02 -2.36
C GLY A 407 7.93 -24.27 -2.71
N GLU A 408 7.93 -25.21 -1.77
CA GLU A 408 7.16 -26.46 -1.87
C GLU A 408 5.65 -26.21 -1.89
N GLN A 409 4.92 -27.14 -2.50
CA GLN A 409 3.46 -27.12 -2.53
C GLN A 409 2.90 -27.35 -1.12
N VAL A 410 1.95 -26.52 -0.72
CA VAL A 410 1.28 -26.56 0.60
C VAL A 410 -0.18 -26.96 0.47
N ALA A 411 -0.87 -26.49 -0.58
CA ALA A 411 -2.27 -26.81 -0.83
C ALA A 411 -2.43 -28.11 -1.64
N ALA A 412 -3.58 -28.78 -1.52
CA ALA A 412 -3.87 -30.00 -2.26
C ALA A 412 -3.94 -29.76 -3.79
N SER A 413 -3.43 -30.71 -4.58
CA SER A 413 -3.50 -30.63 -6.04
C SER A 413 -4.95 -30.64 -6.54
N GLY A 414 -5.26 -29.82 -7.54
CA GLY A 414 -6.59 -29.76 -8.18
C GLY A 414 -7.59 -28.79 -7.55
N ILE A 415 -7.24 -28.11 -6.45
CA ILE A 415 -8.10 -27.07 -5.86
C ILE A 415 -8.12 -25.79 -6.71
N SER A 416 -9.29 -25.19 -6.88
CA SER A 416 -9.42 -23.86 -7.48
C SER A 416 -8.92 -22.77 -6.55
N VAL A 417 -8.30 -21.72 -7.10
CA VAL A 417 -7.70 -20.64 -6.31
C VAL A 417 -8.24 -19.30 -6.78
N TRP A 418 -8.60 -18.46 -5.82
CA TRP A 418 -8.83 -17.03 -6.02
C TRP A 418 -7.70 -16.27 -5.33
N ASN A 419 -6.91 -15.51 -6.08
CA ASN A 419 -5.70 -14.85 -5.58
C ASN A 419 -5.64 -13.38 -6.04
N PRO A 420 -6.53 -12.52 -5.53
CA PRO A 420 -6.44 -11.08 -5.74
C PRO A 420 -5.22 -10.52 -5.00
N ALA A 421 -4.40 -9.73 -5.68
CA ALA A 421 -3.23 -9.10 -5.09
C ALA A 421 -3.60 -7.90 -4.20
N PHE A 422 -4.78 -7.32 -4.38
CA PHE A 422 -5.22 -6.10 -3.69
C PHE A 422 -6.70 -6.23 -3.30
N ASP A 423 -7.11 -5.42 -2.33
CA ASP A 423 -8.51 -5.13 -2.03
C ASP A 423 -8.73 -3.61 -1.93
N VAL A 424 -9.99 -3.19 -1.97
CA VAL A 424 -10.37 -1.78 -1.80
C VAL A 424 -10.93 -1.58 -0.40
N THR A 425 -10.33 -0.68 0.36
CA THR A 425 -10.85 -0.18 1.62
C THR A 425 -11.68 1.08 1.37
N PRO A 426 -13.01 1.04 1.63
CA PRO A 426 -13.86 2.20 1.42
C PRO A 426 -13.50 3.36 2.36
N ALA A 427 -13.65 4.58 1.86
CA ALA A 427 -13.32 5.82 2.57
C ALA A 427 -13.96 5.88 3.96
N ASN A 428 -15.18 5.38 4.13
CA ASN A 428 -15.92 5.42 5.41
C ASN A 428 -15.24 4.67 6.56
N LEU A 429 -14.32 3.73 6.26
CA LEU A 429 -13.54 3.00 7.27
C LEU A 429 -12.21 3.68 7.62
N ILE A 430 -11.79 4.69 6.84
CA ILE A 430 -10.52 5.39 7.00
C ILE A 430 -10.73 6.64 7.86
N ALA A 431 -9.93 6.79 8.91
CA ALA A 431 -9.96 7.94 9.83
C ALA A 431 -9.20 9.15 9.29
N GLY A 432 -8.14 8.93 8.52
CA GLY A 432 -7.37 9.97 7.85
C GLY A 432 -6.38 9.41 6.84
N ILE A 433 -6.03 10.24 5.85
CA ILE A 433 -5.05 9.94 4.82
C ILE A 433 -3.84 10.87 5.04
N ILE A 434 -2.68 10.29 5.33
CA ILE A 434 -1.45 10.97 5.66
C ILE A 434 -0.61 11.11 4.39
N THR A 435 -0.30 12.35 4.02
CA THR A 435 0.51 12.69 2.84
C THR A 435 1.70 13.54 3.25
N GLU A 436 2.59 13.84 2.29
CA GLU A 436 3.73 14.74 2.45
C GLU A 436 3.31 16.21 2.64
N LYS A 437 2.01 16.51 2.58
CA LYS A 437 1.44 17.85 2.73
C LYS A 437 0.57 17.98 3.99
N GLY A 438 0.44 16.91 4.77
CA GLY A 438 -0.34 16.89 6.01
C GLY A 438 -1.27 15.69 6.09
N VAL A 439 -2.24 15.76 7.02
CA VAL A 439 -3.23 14.69 7.21
C VAL A 439 -4.59 15.17 6.74
N VAL A 440 -5.13 14.52 5.71
CA VAL A 440 -6.48 14.76 5.21
C VAL A 440 -7.48 14.10 6.14
N THR A 441 -8.40 14.89 6.69
CA THR A 441 -9.50 14.42 7.54
C THR A 441 -10.85 14.76 6.90
N LYS A 442 -11.88 14.00 7.26
CA LYS A 442 -13.24 14.19 6.73
C LYS A 442 -13.90 15.43 7.33
N LYS A 443 -14.61 16.20 6.49
CA LYS A 443 -15.37 17.40 6.89
C LYS A 443 -16.88 17.14 6.81
N GLY A 444 -17.41 16.30 7.69
CA GLY A 444 -18.86 16.07 7.85
C GLY A 444 -19.51 15.10 6.86
N SER A 445 -18.75 14.45 5.98
CA SER A 445 -19.20 13.34 5.13
C SER A 445 -18.32 12.09 5.34
N ASP A 446 -18.76 10.94 4.82
CA ASP A 446 -18.00 9.68 4.90
C ASP A 446 -16.88 9.56 3.84
N ALA A 447 -16.79 10.51 2.91
CA ALA A 447 -15.80 10.57 1.84
C ALA A 447 -14.74 11.65 2.10
N PHE A 448 -13.57 11.50 1.48
CA PHE A 448 -12.55 12.53 1.42
C PHE A 448 -12.73 13.38 0.16
N ASP A 449 -12.35 14.66 0.23
CA ASP A 449 -12.23 15.53 -0.93
C ASP A 449 -10.75 15.70 -1.28
N MET A 450 -10.20 14.66 -1.93
CA MET A 450 -8.78 14.65 -2.30
C MET A 450 -8.45 15.73 -3.33
N LYS A 451 -9.42 16.09 -4.16
CA LYS A 451 -9.27 17.14 -5.17
C LYS A 451 -9.14 18.52 -4.52
N ALA A 452 -10.01 18.86 -3.58
CA ALA A 452 -9.91 20.13 -2.86
C ALA A 452 -8.62 20.19 -2.03
N PHE A 453 -8.21 19.08 -1.40
CA PHE A 453 -6.94 19.03 -0.67
C PHE A 453 -5.74 19.29 -1.60
N ALA A 454 -5.69 18.65 -2.77
CA ALA A 454 -4.64 18.88 -3.75
C ALA A 454 -4.62 20.35 -4.25
N LEU A 455 -5.79 20.91 -4.58
CA LEU A 455 -5.90 22.29 -5.09
C LEU A 455 -5.54 23.37 -4.06
N GLN A 456 -5.84 23.15 -2.78
CA GLN A 456 -5.49 24.09 -1.69
C GLN A 456 -3.98 24.30 -1.55
N LEU A 457 -3.18 23.36 -2.05
CA LEU A 457 -1.72 23.40 -1.95
C LEU A 457 -1.08 24.19 -3.10
N ASP A 458 -1.77 24.32 -4.23
CA ASP A 458 -1.28 25.03 -5.44
C ASP A 458 -1.56 26.54 -5.42
N GLY A 459 -2.10 27.09 -4.32
CA GLY A 459 -2.37 28.52 -4.17
C GLY A 459 -3.48 29.06 -5.09
N LYS A 460 -4.28 28.18 -5.72
CA LYS A 460 -5.45 28.54 -6.51
C LYS A 460 -6.72 28.40 -5.67
N SER A 461 -6.91 29.32 -4.74
CA SER A 461 -8.17 29.51 -4.02
C SER A 461 -8.97 30.67 -4.60
#